data_AF-A0A401Q825-F1
#
_entry.id   AF-A0A401Q825-F1
#
_cell.length_a   1.000
_cell.length_b   1.000
_cell.length_c   1.000
_cell.angle_alpha   90.00
_cell.angle_beta   90.00
_cell.angle_gamma   90.00
#
_symmetry.space_group_name_H-M   'P 1'
#
loop_
_entity.id
_entity.type
_entity.pdbx_description
1 polymer ?
#
loop_
_entity_poly.entity_id
_entity_poly.type
_entity_poly.pdbx_seq_one_letter_code
_entity_poly.pdbx_strand_id
1 'polypeptide(L)'
;MGTCCENIIGYMPIPVGVAGPLCLNGKEFQVPMATTEGCLVASTNRGCRAICLGGGAQSRVLADGMTRGPVVRLPTACEAAEVKAWLDSPDGFQIIKEMFDSTS
;
A
#
# COMPACT_ATOMS: atom_id res chain seq x y z
N MET A 1 15.89 19.26 -1.49
CA MET A 1 16.62 18.27 -0.67
C MET A 1 15.92 18.17 0.68
N GLY A 2 15.80 16.97 1.28
CA GLY A 2 15.17 16.77 2.61
C GLY A 2 13.77 16.16 2.63
N THR A 3 13.30 15.58 1.52
CA THR A 3 11.98 14.91 1.43
C THR A 3 12.10 13.46 1.00
N CYS A 4 12.89 13.16 -0.03
CA CYS A 4 12.98 11.81 -0.60
C CYS A 4 14.37 11.18 -0.55
N CYS A 5 15.45 11.98 -0.41
CA CYS A 5 16.83 11.49 -0.41
C CYS A 5 17.78 12.54 0.17
N GLU A 6 18.80 12.09 0.92
CA GLU A 6 19.89 12.86 1.51
C GLU A 6 21.23 12.52 0.81
N ASN A 7 22.24 13.41 0.93
CA ASN A 7 23.58 13.21 0.36
C ASN A 7 23.59 12.85 -1.15
N ILE A 8 22.85 13.62 -1.94
CA ILE A 8 22.62 13.35 -3.36
C ILE A 8 23.91 13.52 -4.18
N ILE A 9 24.29 12.47 -4.91
CA ILE A 9 25.38 12.48 -5.90
C ILE A 9 24.89 12.27 -7.35
N GLY A 10 23.58 12.08 -7.54
CA GLY A 10 22.97 11.82 -8.84
C GLY A 10 21.64 11.08 -8.72
N TYR A 11 21.28 10.33 -9.75
CA TYR A 11 20.09 9.49 -9.82
C TYR A 11 20.40 8.22 -10.62
N MET A 12 19.52 7.21 -10.52
CA MET A 12 19.63 5.98 -11.31
C MET A 12 18.45 5.89 -12.30
N PRO A 13 18.68 6.07 -13.62
CA PRO A 13 17.62 5.90 -14.59
C PRO A 13 17.23 4.42 -14.73
N ILE A 14 15.95 4.12 -14.66
CA ILE A 14 15.39 2.78 -14.89
C ILE A 14 14.52 2.84 -16.16
N PRO A 15 14.69 1.94 -17.15
CA PRO A 15 13.84 1.90 -18.33
C PRO A 15 12.37 1.73 -17.96
N VAL A 16 11.49 2.49 -18.63
CA VAL A 16 10.04 2.45 -18.42
C VAL A 16 9.35 1.98 -19.70
N GLY A 17 8.66 0.85 -19.62
CA GLY A 17 7.79 0.34 -20.66
C GLY A 17 6.31 0.56 -20.35
N VAL A 18 5.44 0.22 -21.30
CA VAL A 18 3.98 0.24 -21.12
C VAL A 18 3.38 -1.13 -21.47
N ALA A 19 2.44 -1.59 -20.66
CA ALA A 19 1.62 -2.77 -20.92
C ALA A 19 0.14 -2.38 -20.95
N GLY A 20 -0.60 -2.75 -22.00
CA GLY A 20 -2.03 -2.46 -22.08
C GLY A 20 -2.66 -2.53 -23.48
N PRO A 21 -3.98 -2.23 -23.56
CA PRO A 21 -4.82 -1.82 -22.43
C PRO A 21 -5.11 -2.98 -21.47
N LEU A 22 -5.12 -2.68 -20.17
CA LEU A 22 -5.75 -3.52 -19.16
C LEU A 22 -7.23 -3.12 -19.06
N CYS A 23 -8.12 -4.01 -19.50
CA CYS A 23 -9.57 -3.82 -19.40
C CYS A 23 -10.05 -4.20 -17.99
N LEU A 24 -10.34 -3.22 -17.15
CA LEU A 24 -10.70 -3.41 -15.74
C LEU A 24 -11.88 -2.51 -15.36
N ASN A 25 -12.93 -3.09 -14.77
CA ASN A 25 -14.13 -2.38 -14.33
C ASN A 25 -14.77 -1.50 -15.44
N GLY A 26 -14.76 -2.00 -16.68
CA GLY A 26 -15.30 -1.29 -17.84
C GLY A 26 -14.45 -0.12 -18.34
N LYS A 27 -13.21 0.02 -17.86
CA LYS A 27 -12.25 1.05 -18.28
C LYS A 27 -10.98 0.40 -18.84
N GLU A 28 -10.26 1.16 -19.65
CA GLU A 28 -8.97 0.74 -20.21
C GLU A 28 -7.82 1.51 -19.54
N PHE A 29 -6.75 0.80 -19.15
CA PHE A 29 -5.58 1.39 -18.52
C PHE A 29 -4.30 1.02 -19.28
N GLN A 30 -3.45 2.01 -19.53
CA GLN A 30 -2.06 1.80 -19.96
C GLN A 30 -1.17 1.77 -18.72
N VAL A 31 -0.59 0.62 -18.39
CA VAL A 31 0.14 0.41 -17.14
C VAL A 31 1.62 0.72 -17.34
N PRO A 32 2.17 1.78 -16.71
CA PRO A 32 3.60 2.06 -16.76
C PRO A 32 4.37 1.04 -15.90
N MET A 33 5.48 0.52 -16.43
CA MET A 33 6.31 -0.48 -15.75
C MET A 33 7.79 -0.08 -15.83
N ALA A 34 8.39 0.27 -14.70
CA ALA A 34 9.84 0.52 -14.61
C ALA A 34 10.57 -0.80 -14.28
N THR A 35 11.38 -1.30 -15.21
CA THR A 35 12.12 -2.57 -15.03
C THR A 35 13.32 -2.65 -15.96
N THR A 36 14.35 -3.39 -15.54
CA THR A 36 15.47 -3.82 -16.40
C THR A 36 15.35 -5.29 -16.82
N GLU A 37 14.34 -6.01 -16.33
CA GLU A 37 14.12 -7.42 -16.63
C GLU A 37 13.56 -7.59 -18.06
N GLY A 38 14.27 -8.37 -18.87
CA GLY A 38 13.83 -8.72 -20.21
C GLY A 38 12.51 -9.51 -20.19
N CYS A 39 11.72 -9.37 -21.25
CA CYS A 39 10.42 -10.04 -21.44
C CYS A 39 9.30 -9.69 -20.43
N LEU A 40 9.58 -9.08 -19.27
CA LEU A 40 8.56 -8.80 -18.25
C LEU A 40 7.40 -7.96 -18.81
N VAL A 41 7.71 -6.80 -19.40
CA VAL A 41 6.68 -5.90 -19.98
C VAL A 41 5.89 -6.61 -21.10
N ALA A 42 6.58 -7.35 -21.97
CA ALA A 42 5.94 -8.05 -23.08
C ALA A 42 5.01 -9.18 -22.59
N SER A 43 5.43 -9.94 -21.57
CA SER A 43 4.64 -11.00 -20.97
C SER A 43 3.40 -10.43 -20.27
N THR A 44 3.54 -9.34 -19.51
CA THR A 44 2.41 -8.63 -18.89
C THR A 44 1.43 -8.10 -19.93
N ASN A 45 1.94 -7.50 -21.02
CA ASN A 45 1.12 -7.02 -22.13
C ASN A 45 0.30 -8.14 -22.80
N ARG A 46 0.91 -9.33 -22.95
CA ARG A 46 0.19 -10.53 -23.45
C ARG A 46 -0.94 -10.95 -22.50
N GLY A 47 -0.73 -10.85 -21.18
CA GLY A 47 -1.77 -11.08 -20.18
C GLY A 47 -2.93 -10.09 -20.28
N CYS A 48 -2.63 -8.79 -20.39
CA CYS A 48 -3.63 -7.74 -20.61
C CYS A 48 -4.48 -8.02 -21.87
N ARG A 49 -3.84 -8.45 -22.97
CA ARG A 49 -4.54 -8.84 -24.20
C ARG A 49 -5.53 -9.97 -23.97
N ALA A 50 -5.12 -11.03 -23.27
CA ALA A 50 -6.01 -12.16 -22.98
C ALA A 50 -7.22 -11.73 -22.11
N ILE A 51 -6.99 -10.91 -21.08
CA ILE A 51 -8.05 -10.38 -20.21
C ILE A 51 -9.07 -9.56 -21.02
N CYS A 52 -8.60 -8.63 -21.87
CA CYS A 52 -9.49 -7.82 -22.70
C CYS A 52 -10.32 -8.67 -23.67
N LEU A 53 -9.70 -9.68 -24.31
CA LEU A 53 -10.43 -10.60 -25.19
C LEU A 53 -11.46 -11.45 -24.44
N GLY A 54 -11.24 -11.71 -23.15
CA GLY A 54 -12.18 -12.39 -22.26
C GLY A 54 -13.32 -11.52 -21.72
N GLY A 55 -13.48 -10.27 -22.20
CA GLY A 55 -14.52 -9.35 -21.73
C GLY A 55 -14.10 -8.44 -20.57
N GLY A 56 -12.81 -8.46 -20.19
CA GLY A 56 -12.25 -7.64 -19.13
C GLY A 56 -12.37 -8.25 -17.74
N ALA A 57 -11.68 -7.63 -16.77
CA ALA A 57 -11.67 -8.03 -15.37
C ALA A 57 -12.57 -7.12 -14.51
N GLN A 58 -12.98 -7.62 -13.34
CA GLN A 58 -13.69 -6.87 -12.30
C GLN A 58 -12.89 -6.93 -11.00
N SER A 59 -12.81 -5.80 -10.29
CA SER A 59 -12.15 -5.70 -8.99
C SER A 59 -12.93 -4.79 -8.04
N ARG A 60 -12.77 -5.01 -6.73
CA ARG A 60 -13.34 -4.18 -5.66
C ARG A 60 -12.32 -4.06 -4.52
N VAL A 61 -12.35 -2.93 -3.81
CA VAL A 61 -11.59 -2.72 -2.56
C VAL A 61 -12.45 -3.24 -1.41
N LEU A 62 -11.89 -4.10 -0.55
CA LEU A 62 -12.62 -4.73 0.56
C LEU A 62 -12.39 -4.01 1.90
N ALA A 63 -11.21 -3.40 2.08
CA ALA A 63 -10.85 -2.59 3.25
C ALA A 63 -9.74 -1.60 2.84
N ASP A 64 -9.66 -0.47 3.54
CA ASP A 64 -8.62 0.54 3.36
C ASP A 64 -8.21 1.11 4.73
N GLY A 65 -6.93 0.94 5.08
CA GLY A 65 -6.42 1.31 6.39
C GLY A 65 -4.93 0.98 6.53
N MET A 66 -4.11 2.01 6.72
CA MET A 66 -2.69 1.85 7.04
C MET A 66 -2.51 1.60 8.54
N THR A 67 -1.57 0.71 8.90
CA THR A 67 -1.33 0.33 10.30
C THR A 67 0.05 0.75 10.78
N ARG A 68 0.16 1.07 12.07
CA ARG A 68 1.43 1.21 12.79
C ARG A 68 1.35 0.42 14.09
N GLY A 69 2.26 -0.53 14.30
CA GLY A 69 2.31 -1.35 15.51
C GLY A 69 3.51 -0.99 16.38
N PRO A 70 3.40 0.02 17.27
CA PRO A 70 4.47 0.33 18.21
C PRO A 70 4.64 -0.79 19.24
N VAL A 71 5.86 -0.93 19.76
CA VAL A 71 6.15 -1.76 20.93
C VAL A 71 6.35 -0.85 22.15
N VAL A 72 5.61 -1.13 23.21
CA VAL A 72 5.72 -0.44 24.50
C VAL A 72 6.08 -1.45 25.58
N ARG A 73 6.73 -0.98 26.66
CA ARG A 73 7.08 -1.83 27.80
C ARG A 73 6.41 -1.34 29.07
N LEU A 74 6.05 -2.29 29.92
CA LEU A 74 5.68 -2.04 31.30
C LEU A 74 6.59 -2.85 32.24
N PRO A 75 6.74 -2.43 33.50
CA PRO A 75 7.52 -3.14 34.51
C PRO A 75 7.18 -4.63 34.64
N THR A 76 5.89 -4.97 34.54
CA THR A 76 5.41 -6.36 34.67
C THR A 76 4.42 -6.73 33.57
N ALA A 77 4.27 -8.05 33.34
CA ALA A 77 3.26 -8.56 32.42
C ALA A 77 1.82 -8.29 32.90
N CYS A 78 1.61 -8.23 34.22
CA CYS A 78 0.31 -7.89 34.80
C CYS A 78 -0.12 -6.48 34.41
N GLU A 79 0.78 -5.50 34.56
CA GLU A 79 0.50 -4.11 34.15
C GLU A 79 0.26 -3.99 32.63
N ALA A 80 1.00 -4.74 31.82
CA ALA A 80 0.74 -4.78 30.38
C ALA A 80 -0.65 -5.35 30.05
N ALA A 81 -1.12 -6.35 30.81
CA ALA A 81 -2.47 -6.87 30.67
C ALA A 81 -3.53 -5.84 31.07
N GLU A 82 -3.28 -5.04 32.12
CA GLU A 82 -4.16 -3.94 32.52
C GLU A 82 -4.29 -2.88 31.42
N VAL A 83 -3.17 -2.44 30.83
CA VAL A 83 -3.18 -1.48 29.71
C VAL A 83 -3.89 -2.04 28.48
N LYS A 84 -3.67 -3.31 28.15
CA LYS A 84 -4.38 -3.96 27.05
C LYS A 84 -5.90 -3.94 27.28
N ALA A 85 -6.33 -4.34 28.48
CA ALA A 85 -7.75 -4.33 28.83
C ALA A 85 -8.36 -2.92 28.77
N TRP A 86 -7.60 -1.90 29.17
CA TRP A 86 -8.02 -0.50 29.04
C TRP A 86 -8.14 -0.07 27.57
N LEU A 87 -7.19 -0.42 26.71
CA LEU A 87 -7.25 -0.10 25.26
C LEU A 87 -8.43 -0.79 24.55
N ASP A 88 -8.81 -1.98 24.99
CA ASP A 88 -9.97 -2.72 24.46
C ASP A 88 -11.31 -2.15 24.99
N SER A 89 -11.28 -1.27 26.00
CA SER A 89 -12.48 -0.63 26.54
C SER A 89 -12.97 0.53 25.65
N PRO A 90 -14.28 0.84 25.63
CA PRO A 90 -14.81 1.97 24.83
C PRO A 90 -14.15 3.31 25.19
N ASP A 91 -13.96 3.57 26.48
CA ASP A 91 -13.39 4.84 26.96
C ASP A 91 -11.92 4.97 26.57
N GLY A 92 -11.13 3.89 26.77
CA GLY A 92 -9.72 3.89 26.40
C GLY A 92 -9.50 4.01 24.91
N PHE A 93 -10.28 3.29 24.10
CA PHE A 93 -10.24 3.42 22.65
C PHE A 93 -10.59 4.85 22.19
N GLN A 94 -11.64 5.44 22.76
CA GLN A 94 -12.10 6.78 22.37
C GLN A 94 -11.03 7.85 22.64
N ILE A 95 -10.39 7.82 23.82
CA ILE A 95 -9.31 8.76 24.17
C ILE A 95 -8.14 8.65 23.19
N ILE A 96 -7.70 7.43 22.89
CA ILE A 96 -6.57 7.21 21.97
C ILE A 96 -6.95 7.62 20.55
N LYS A 97 -8.18 7.31 20.11
CA LYS A 97 -8.70 7.69 18.81
C LYS A 97 -8.74 9.21 18.64
N GLU A 98 -9.28 9.95 19.61
CA GLU A 98 -9.35 11.41 19.57
C GLU A 98 -7.96 12.05 19.44
N MET A 99 -7.00 11.55 20.22
CA MET A 99 -5.63 12.04 20.14
C MET A 99 -4.98 11.70 18.80
N PHE A 100 -5.21 10.50 18.26
CA PHE A 100 -4.68 10.08 16.97
C PHE A 100 -5.26 10.90 15.81
N ASP A 101 -6.59 11.02 15.75
CA ASP A 101 -7.33 11.76 14.72
C ASP A 101 -7.03 13.28 14.76
N SER A 102 -6.53 13.81 15.89
CA SER A 102 -6.14 15.24 15.98
C SER A 102 -4.92 15.62 15.14
N THR A 103 -4.20 14.64 14.59
CA THR A 103 -2.92 14.84 13.90
C THR A 103 -3.01 14.83 12.38
N SER A 104 -4.17 14.47 11.79
CA SER A 104 -4.43 14.56 10.34
C SER A 104 -5.92 14.47 9.99
#